data_AF-A0A6H5HDG5-F1
#
_entry.id   AF-A0A6H5HDG5-F1
#
_cell.length_a   1.000
_cell.length_b   1.000
_cell.length_c   1.000
_cell.angle_alpha   90.00
_cell.angle_beta   90.00
_cell.angle_gamma   90.00
#
_symmetry.space_group_name_H-M   'P 1'
#
loop_
_entity.id
_entity.type
_entity.pdbx_description
1 polymer ?
#
loop_
_entity_poly.entity_id
_entity_poly.type
_entity_poly.pdbx_seq_one_letter_code
_entity_poly.pdbx_strand_id
1 'polypeptide(L)'
;ERFRVEAEVAVNRANLLTRMWKYAPKEVLTSEYLLHAMVFSMVEFDEDIFAAGNCYDQHEYKDYWLFCPYAYRLSEGALLGKDLAVEYKYLSNTSEWFYIARKNAERVIRNCSQFKRGKFQCNVD
;
A
#
# COMPACT_ATOMS: atom_id res chain seq x y z
N GLU A 1 -2.70 -0.58 -21.57
CA GLU A 1 -2.86 -2.02 -21.86
C GLU A 1 -1.81 -2.95 -21.31
N ARG A 2 -0.50 -2.80 -21.62
CA ARG A 2 0.52 -3.81 -21.27
C ARG A 2 0.51 -4.29 -19.81
N PHE A 3 0.29 -3.42 -18.84
CA PHE A 3 0.28 -3.76 -17.39
C PHE A 3 -1.11 -3.64 -16.75
N ARG A 4 -2.19 -3.72 -17.56
CA ARG A 4 -3.54 -3.47 -17.05
C ARG A 4 -3.97 -4.52 -16.04
N VAL A 5 -3.64 -5.79 -16.29
CA VAL A 5 -4.07 -6.92 -15.45
C VAL A 5 -3.41 -6.83 -14.07
N GLU A 6 -2.10 -6.62 -14.05
CA GLU A 6 -1.31 -6.50 -12.82
C GLU A 6 -1.70 -5.24 -12.04
N ALA A 7 -2.01 -4.15 -12.74
CA ALA A 7 -2.56 -2.94 -12.13
C ALA A 7 -3.93 -3.20 -11.49
N GLU A 8 -4.82 -3.96 -12.12
CA GLU A 8 -6.11 -4.35 -11.56
C GLU A 8 -5.94 -5.24 -10.31
N VAL A 9 -4.98 -6.17 -10.32
CA VAL A 9 -4.62 -6.99 -9.14
C VAL A 9 -4.14 -6.09 -7.98
N ALA A 10 -3.25 -5.14 -8.27
CA ALA A 10 -2.75 -4.20 -7.27
C ALA A 10 -3.87 -3.33 -6.68
N VAL A 11 -4.76 -2.80 -7.52
CA VAL A 11 -5.91 -2.00 -7.09
C VAL A 11 -6.90 -2.85 -6.26
N ASN A 12 -7.18 -4.08 -6.67
CA ASN A 12 -8.06 -4.99 -5.93
C ASN A 12 -7.49 -5.26 -4.53
N ARG A 13 -6.19 -5.58 -4.44
CA ARG A 13 -5.54 -5.82 -3.16
C ARG A 13 -5.51 -4.57 -2.28
N ALA A 14 -5.19 -3.41 -2.84
CA ALA A 14 -5.20 -2.15 -2.10
C ALA A 14 -6.58 -1.85 -1.50
N ASN A 15 -7.65 -2.12 -2.25
CA ASN A 15 -9.02 -1.99 -1.76
C ASN A 15 -9.34 -2.96 -0.61
N LEU A 16 -8.89 -4.22 -0.70
CA LEU A 16 -9.03 -5.18 0.39
C LEU A 16 -8.29 -4.71 1.65
N LEU A 17 -7.02 -4.33 1.53
CA LEU A 17 -6.20 -3.84 2.63
C LEU A 17 -6.81 -2.59 3.29
N THR A 18 -7.37 -1.68 2.48
CA THR A 18 -8.07 -0.49 2.99
C THR A 18 -9.32 -0.85 3.77
N ARG A 19 -10.09 -1.85 3.32
CA ARG A 19 -11.26 -2.34 4.08
C ARG A 19 -10.83 -3.00 5.38
N MET A 20 -9.78 -3.80 5.36
CA MET A 20 -9.23 -4.39 6.59
C MET A 20 -8.82 -3.28 7.55
N TRP A 21 -8.06 -2.28 7.11
CA TRP A 21 -7.65 -1.14 7.93
C TRP A 21 -8.83 -0.43 8.59
N LYS A 22 -9.95 -0.27 7.88
CA LYS A 22 -11.14 0.43 8.39
C LYS A 22 -12.02 -0.41 9.32
N TYR A 23 -12.09 -1.72 9.10
CA TYR A 23 -13.17 -2.55 9.67
C TYR A 23 -12.70 -3.81 10.40
N ALA A 24 -11.44 -4.24 10.23
CA ALA A 24 -10.94 -5.43 10.89
C ALA A 24 -10.60 -5.18 12.36
N PRO A 25 -10.64 -6.21 13.22
CA PRO A 25 -10.13 -6.12 14.58
C PRO A 25 -8.66 -5.72 14.62
N LYS A 26 -8.24 -5.04 15.69
CA LYS A 26 -6.89 -4.52 15.84
C LYS A 26 -5.84 -5.63 15.76
N GLU A 27 -6.15 -6.81 16.27
CA GLU A 27 -5.30 -8.00 16.28
C GLU A 27 -4.93 -8.48 14.87
N VAL A 28 -5.85 -8.30 13.91
CA VAL A 28 -5.61 -8.60 12.50
C VAL A 28 -4.64 -7.57 11.91
N LEU A 29 -4.85 -6.29 12.21
CA LEU A 29 -4.04 -5.19 11.69
C LEU A 29 -2.64 -5.16 12.28
N THR A 30 -2.45 -5.59 13.53
CA THR A 30 -1.15 -5.64 14.19
C THR A 30 -0.36 -6.91 13.91
N SER A 31 -0.91 -7.85 13.12
CA SER A 31 -0.18 -9.06 12.73
C SER A 31 0.76 -8.79 11.56
N GLU A 32 2.05 -8.57 11.84
CA GLU A 32 3.08 -8.41 10.81
C GLU A 32 3.15 -9.63 9.88
N TYR A 33 3.02 -10.83 10.45
CA TYR A 33 2.95 -12.07 9.69
C TYR A 33 1.84 -12.03 8.63
N LEU A 34 0.63 -11.60 9.03
CA LEU A 34 -0.49 -11.52 8.09
C LEU A 34 -0.22 -10.48 6.99
N LEU A 35 0.33 -9.33 7.34
CA LEU A 35 0.65 -8.28 6.36
C LEU A 35 1.73 -8.74 5.37
N HIS A 36 2.76 -9.45 5.85
CA HIS A 36 3.77 -10.09 5.00
C HIS A 36 3.16 -11.17 4.11
N ALA A 37 2.35 -12.07 4.67
CA ALA A 37 1.71 -13.14 3.90
C ALA A 37 0.83 -12.58 2.76
N MET A 38 0.14 -11.46 2.99
CA MET A 38 -0.67 -10.82 1.95
C MET A 38 0.16 -10.29 0.78
N VAL A 39 1.28 -9.60 1.04
CA VAL A 39 2.15 -9.12 -0.06
C VAL A 39 2.90 -10.26 -0.72
N PHE A 40 3.30 -11.30 0.03
CA PHE A 40 3.86 -12.52 -0.53
C PHE A 40 2.90 -13.19 -1.51
N SER A 41 1.64 -13.36 -1.11
CA SER A 41 0.64 -14.01 -1.96
C SER A 41 0.44 -13.32 -3.31
N MET A 42 0.66 -12.00 -3.40
CA MET A 42 0.57 -11.29 -4.68
C MET A 42 1.67 -11.71 -5.64
N VAL A 43 2.89 -11.90 -5.13
CA VAL A 43 4.07 -12.27 -5.93
C VAL A 43 4.08 -13.78 -6.18
N GLU A 44 3.59 -14.57 -5.22
CA GLU A 44 3.56 -16.03 -5.33
C GLU A 44 2.56 -16.53 -6.39
N PHE A 45 1.37 -15.93 -6.45
CA PHE A 45 0.31 -16.40 -7.34
C PHE A 45 0.31 -15.78 -8.74
N ASP A 46 1.17 -14.79 -8.99
CA ASP A 46 1.27 -14.10 -10.26
C ASP A 46 2.74 -13.90 -10.63
N GLU A 47 3.21 -14.62 -11.66
CA GLU A 47 4.61 -14.58 -12.10
C GLU A 47 4.98 -13.25 -12.78
N ASP A 48 4.00 -12.52 -13.30
CA ASP A 48 4.20 -11.21 -13.95
C ASP A 48 4.36 -10.09 -12.90
N ILE A 49 3.99 -10.34 -11.64
CA ILE A 49 4.26 -9.44 -10.53
C ILE A 49 5.66 -9.70 -9.96
N PHE A 50 6.59 -8.77 -10.21
CA PHE A 50 7.94 -8.84 -9.67
C PHE A 50 7.98 -8.64 -8.14
N ALA A 51 7.19 -7.71 -7.63
CA ALA A 51 7.17 -7.34 -6.21
C ALA A 51 5.86 -6.69 -5.78
N ALA A 52 5.59 -6.76 -4.49
CA ALA A 52 4.43 -6.13 -3.85
C ALA A 52 4.80 -5.54 -2.49
N GLY A 53 4.17 -4.42 -2.13
CA GLY A 53 4.38 -3.77 -0.83
C GLY A 53 3.12 -3.08 -0.31
N ASN A 54 2.99 -2.99 1.01
CA ASN A 54 1.90 -2.29 1.69
C ASN A 54 2.47 -1.29 2.71
N CYS A 55 2.96 -0.15 2.23
CA CYS A 55 3.72 0.78 3.08
C CYS A 55 2.81 1.72 3.88
N TYR A 56 3.23 2.04 5.11
CA TYR A 56 2.54 2.94 6.04
C TYR A 56 3.23 4.30 6.08
N ASP A 57 2.48 5.38 6.35
CA ASP A 57 3.09 6.68 6.62
C ASP A 57 3.79 6.67 8.00
N GLN A 58 4.52 7.72 8.31
CA GLN A 58 5.29 7.84 9.54
C GLN A 58 4.40 7.63 10.78
N HIS A 59 4.80 6.73 11.69
CA HIS A 59 4.05 6.34 12.89
C HIS A 59 2.64 5.77 12.68
N GLU A 60 2.29 5.39 11.45
CA GLU A 60 0.98 4.79 11.16
C GLU A 60 0.97 3.26 11.39
N TYR A 61 2.03 2.67 11.94
CA TYR A 61 2.06 1.24 12.27
C TYR A 61 2.71 0.95 13.62
N LYS A 62 1.91 0.51 14.59
CA LYS A 62 2.34 0.20 15.96
C LYS A 62 3.25 1.31 16.53
N ASP A 63 4.43 0.93 17.02
CA ASP A 63 5.50 1.75 17.54
C ASP A 63 6.66 1.92 16.54
N TYR A 64 6.51 1.44 15.30
CA TYR A 64 7.51 1.63 14.26
C TYR A 64 7.53 3.09 13.80
N TRP A 65 8.75 3.61 13.58
CA TRP A 65 8.92 4.89 12.87
C TRP A 65 8.31 4.80 11.46
N LEU A 66 8.64 3.73 10.76
CA LEU A 66 8.11 3.36 9.45
C LEU A 66 8.04 1.85 9.35
N PHE A 67 7.08 1.37 8.58
CA PHE A 67 6.91 -0.05 8.31
C PHE A 67 6.37 -0.23 6.90
N CYS A 68 6.96 -1.15 6.15
CA CYS A 68 6.44 -1.58 4.87
C CYS A 68 6.76 -3.06 4.61
N PRO A 69 5.81 -3.98 4.88
CA PRO A 69 5.95 -5.35 4.46
C PRO A 69 6.02 -5.38 2.93
N TYR A 70 7.07 -6.02 2.44
CA TYR A 70 7.41 -6.06 1.03
C TYR A 70 7.87 -7.47 0.66
N ALA A 71 7.41 -7.96 -0.48
CA ALA A 71 7.83 -9.23 -1.06
C ALA A 71 8.31 -9.01 -2.50
N TYR A 72 9.32 -9.76 -2.92
CA TYR A 72 9.91 -9.64 -4.25
C TYR A 72 10.57 -10.93 -4.72
N ARG A 73 10.65 -11.08 -6.04
CA ARG A 73 11.26 -12.23 -6.71
C ARG A 73 12.75 -11.98 -6.98
N LEU A 74 13.59 -12.98 -6.69
CA LEU A 74 15.00 -13.01 -7.09
C LEU A 74 15.16 -13.46 -8.54
N SER A 75 16.32 -13.20 -9.14
CA SER A 75 16.65 -13.68 -10.49
C SER A 75 16.54 -15.19 -10.66
N GLU A 76 16.76 -15.94 -9.58
CA GLU A 76 16.69 -17.41 -9.54
C GLU A 76 15.26 -17.92 -9.27
N GLY A 77 14.27 -17.03 -9.18
CA GLY A 77 12.85 -17.35 -9.01
C GLY A 77 12.37 -17.45 -7.56
N ALA A 78 13.28 -17.53 -6.58
CA ALA A 78 12.94 -17.55 -5.16
C ALA A 78 12.29 -16.24 -4.71
N LEU A 79 11.38 -16.32 -3.72
CA LEU A 79 10.69 -15.17 -3.15
C LEU A 79 11.30 -14.80 -1.81
N LEU A 80 11.55 -13.51 -1.60
CA LEU A 80 11.99 -12.97 -0.31
C LEU A 80 11.03 -11.91 0.18
N GLY A 81 10.97 -11.78 1.51
CA GLY A 81 10.20 -10.75 2.19
C GLY A 81 11.07 -9.94 3.13
N LYS A 82 10.79 -8.65 3.23
CA LYS A 82 11.48 -7.73 4.14
C LYS A 82 10.60 -6.55 4.52
N ASP A 83 10.98 -5.84 5.57
CA ASP A 83 10.50 -4.47 5.77
C ASP A 83 11.28 -3.53 4.85
N LEU A 84 10.63 -3.02 3.81
CA LEU A 84 11.24 -2.11 2.84
C LEU A 84 11.66 -0.78 3.49
N ALA A 85 11.04 -0.37 4.60
CA ALA A 85 11.36 0.88 5.28
C ALA A 85 12.79 0.93 5.82
N VAL A 86 13.42 -0.23 6.07
CA VAL A 86 14.79 -0.35 6.57
C VAL A 86 15.81 0.15 5.55
N GLU A 87 15.56 -0.07 4.26
CA GLU A 87 16.54 0.19 3.20
C GLU A 87 16.11 1.29 2.22
N TYR A 88 14.81 1.60 2.17
CA TYR A 88 14.27 2.51 1.15
C TYR A 88 13.44 3.63 1.78
N LYS A 89 13.88 4.87 1.52
CA LYS A 89 13.25 6.09 2.05
C LYS A 89 12.03 6.50 1.21
N TYR A 90 10.94 5.75 1.26
CA TYR A 90 9.73 6.02 0.45
C TYR A 90 8.96 7.28 0.87
N LEU A 91 9.30 7.90 2.00
CA LEU A 91 8.82 9.25 2.36
C LEU A 91 9.64 10.39 1.73
N SER A 92 10.72 10.08 1.02
CA SER A 92 11.48 11.08 0.26
C SER A 92 10.63 11.64 -0.88
N ASN A 93 10.84 12.91 -1.22
CA ASN A 93 10.15 13.58 -2.33
C ASN A 93 10.44 12.97 -3.71
N THR A 94 11.41 12.07 -3.79
CA THR A 94 11.77 11.30 -4.99
C THR A 94 10.97 10.01 -5.16
N SER A 95 10.16 9.60 -4.17
CA SER A 95 9.34 8.39 -4.29
C SER A 95 8.07 8.68 -5.08
N GLU A 96 8.04 8.25 -6.35
CA GLU A 96 6.86 8.39 -7.22
C GLU A 96 5.66 7.58 -6.71
N TRP A 97 5.92 6.34 -6.28
CA TRP A 97 4.89 5.37 -5.93
C TRP A 97 4.31 5.55 -4.53
N PHE A 98 5.00 6.25 -3.62
CA PHE A 98 4.48 6.54 -2.28
C PHE A 98 4.32 8.04 -2.01
N TYR A 99 5.43 8.78 -1.88
CA TYR A 99 5.37 10.18 -1.46
C TYR A 99 4.56 11.03 -2.43
N ILE A 100 4.90 10.99 -3.73
CA ILE A 100 4.24 11.80 -4.75
C ILE A 100 2.77 11.37 -4.89
N ALA A 101 2.50 10.06 -4.92
CA ALA A 101 1.14 9.53 -4.95
C ALA A 101 0.29 10.02 -3.77
N ARG A 102 0.83 9.97 -2.54
CA ARG A 102 0.17 10.45 -1.32
C ARG A 102 -0.06 11.96 -1.36
N LYS A 103 0.93 12.77 -1.72
CA LYS A 103 0.78 14.24 -1.83
C LYS A 103 -0.24 14.62 -2.89
N ASN A 104 -0.33 13.88 -3.98
CA ASN A 104 -1.38 14.05 -4.97
C ASN A 104 -2.77 13.73 -4.38
N ALA A 105 -2.91 12.62 -3.64
CA ALA A 105 -4.16 12.27 -2.97
C ALA A 105 -4.59 13.34 -1.94
N GLU A 106 -3.66 13.79 -1.08
CA GLU A 106 -3.88 14.87 -0.10
C GLU A 106 -4.37 16.16 -0.77
N ARG A 107 -3.73 16.57 -1.88
CA ARG A 107 -4.14 17.75 -2.65
C ARG A 107 -5.55 17.60 -3.19
N VAL A 108 -5.90 16.42 -3.68
CA VAL A 108 -7.24 16.22 -4.24
C VAL A 108 -8.32 16.19 -3.16
N ILE A 109 -8.04 15.60 -1.99
CA ILE A 109 -8.93 15.65 -0.82
C ILE A 109 -9.15 17.11 -0.41
N ARG A 110 -8.06 17.90 -0.28
CA ARG A 110 -8.13 19.33 0.07
C ARG A 110 -8.95 20.15 -0.91
N ASN A 111 -8.84 19.86 -2.19
CA ASN A 111 -9.55 20.60 -3.24
C ASN A 111 -11.00 20.12 -3.45
N CYS A 112 -11.43 19.05 -2.77
CA CYS A 112 -12.74 18.41 -2.92
C CYS A 112 -13.16 18.14 -4.37
N SER A 113 -12.19 17.95 -5.28
CA SER A 113 -12.48 17.86 -6.72
C SER A 113 -13.01 16.49 -7.16
N GLN A 114 -13.00 15.48 -6.27
CA GLN A 114 -13.47 14.13 -6.54
C GLN A 114 -14.96 13.89 -6.19
N PHE A 115 -15.56 14.69 -5.31
CA PHE A 115 -16.92 14.44 -4.81
C PHE A 115 -17.96 15.19 -5.67
N LYS A 116 -18.38 14.61 -6.79
CA LYS A 116 -19.52 15.12 -7.60
C LYS A 116 -20.80 14.28 -7.50
N ARG A 117 -20.92 13.32 -6.58
CA ARG A 117 -22.16 12.55 -6.41
C ARG A 117 -22.39 12.12 -4.95
N GLY A 118 -23.39 12.75 -4.32
CA GLY A 118 -24.09 12.25 -3.13
C GLY A 118 -23.72 12.94 -1.82
N LYS A 119 -24.50 13.97 -1.45
CA LYS A 119 -24.81 14.54 -0.10
C LYS A 119 -23.77 14.56 1.04
N PHE A 120 -22.50 14.29 0.82
CA PHE A 120 -21.44 14.60 1.79
C PHE A 120 -20.75 15.88 1.35
N GLN A 121 -21.09 16.96 2.05
CA GLN A 121 -20.47 18.26 1.90
C GLN A 121 -19.13 18.20 2.64
N CYS A 122 -18.04 18.61 1.99
CA CYS A 122 -16.74 18.77 2.66
C CYS A 122 -16.90 19.83 3.75
N ASN A 123 -17.03 19.44 5.01
CA ASN A 123 -16.80 20.32 6.14
C ASN A 123 -15.29 20.31 6.39
N VAL A 124 -14.66 21.41 6.02
CA VAL A 124 -13.27 21.70 6.39
C VAL A 124 -13.37 22.43 7.72
N ASP A 125 -13.00 21.77 8.82
CA ASP A 125 -12.75 22.43 10.11
C ASP A 125 -11.47 23.27 10.04
#